data_AF-A0A918R8V9-F1
#
_entry.id   AF-A0A918R8V9-F1
#
_cell.length_a   1.000
_cell.length_b   1.000
_cell.length_c   1.000
_cell.angle_alpha   90.00
_cell.angle_beta   90.00
_cell.angle_gamma   90.00
#
_symmetry.space_group_name_H-M   'P 1'
#
loop_
_entity.id
_entity.type
_entity.pdbx_description
1 polymer ?
#
loop_
_entity_poly.entity_id
_entity_poly.type
_entity_poly.pdbx_seq_one_letter_code
_entity_poly.pdbx_strand_id
1 'polypeptide(L)'
;MNLTNSEYNFSYYENLFSSKSPQRELDINELIEVVKYGYIKEDIDLLRVSDNKEKYNKIKKSKIPLVTLSGIFTERNSKGLQDHSGLIQIDIDHVENYDETFKKLTSDEFTYVAFRSPGGKGIKAIVKINPSESTHLEQYYALEQYYLNNYNIEIDPSCKDVARCMLLSYDPDIYCNPFSEVFDECFMPVQEETKKEQAQTIHLNLVETDKEHIIEQIVKQSEKNNIDITVGYEAWIRVGYALSSTLGDAGRDYYHRLSRCNPDYQEAKCDRQYKHLNDRNNGSISLGTLVYYAKLNNIEVHFPKHVKPNGEEVIITTSEGKEAHADSKGLFELLKEKRIQLARKENIAAFRVFSNATLNEMCERLPETREEFLELNGVGLKKVEQYAMHFLPIISRFKGVEGSVKLKADKVSQQQKSSTYKLNEKEEELFDKLKQLRLRLSRERGMKPYWIFGNSTLTDIVQFKPRDKNQLLEFKGLGPTKVDWFGGEIINEINQIFSEV
;
A
#
# COMPACT_ATOMS: atom_id res chain seq x y z
N MET A 1 -24.84 20.34 -25.19
CA MET A 1 -23.96 19.56 -24.31
C MET A 1 -22.96 18.87 -25.20
N ASN A 2 -21.70 19.32 -25.21
CA ASN A 2 -20.66 18.59 -25.92
C ASN A 2 -20.43 17.29 -25.16
N LEU A 3 -20.72 16.15 -25.80
CA LEU A 3 -20.49 14.79 -25.31
C LEU A 3 -19.00 14.43 -25.27
N THR A 4 -18.10 15.42 -25.17
CA THR A 4 -16.67 15.23 -25.24
C THR A 4 -16.13 15.11 -23.82
N ASN A 5 -15.95 13.89 -23.33
CA ASN A 5 -15.21 13.61 -22.10
C ASN A 5 -13.69 13.81 -22.32
N SER A 6 -13.28 14.93 -22.92
CA SER A 6 -11.88 15.22 -23.29
C SER A 6 -10.99 15.60 -22.11
N GLU A 7 -11.48 15.48 -20.87
CA GLU A 7 -10.70 15.74 -19.66
C GLU A 7 -9.72 14.60 -19.33
N TYR A 8 -10.00 13.38 -19.79
CA TYR A 8 -9.18 12.21 -19.53
C TYR A 8 -8.09 12.06 -20.59
N ASN A 9 -6.89 12.53 -20.28
CA ASN A 9 -5.73 12.52 -21.19
C ASN A 9 -4.65 11.58 -20.67
N PHE A 10 -3.95 10.90 -21.59
CA PHE A 10 -2.89 9.97 -21.27
C PHE A 10 -1.87 9.84 -22.41
N SER A 11 -0.67 9.38 -22.08
CA SER A 11 0.41 9.26 -23.06
C SER A 11 0.21 8.09 -24.02
N TYR A 12 0.42 8.36 -25.32
CA TYR A 12 0.40 7.39 -26.40
C TYR A 12 1.81 7.01 -26.87
N TYR A 13 1.98 5.74 -27.20
CA TYR A 13 3.20 5.16 -27.72
C TYR A 13 2.91 4.27 -28.92
N GLU A 14 3.72 4.39 -29.97
CA GLU A 14 3.51 3.63 -31.22
C GLU A 14 3.62 2.11 -31.05
N ASN A 15 4.43 1.65 -30.08
CA ASN A 15 4.63 0.24 -29.80
C ASN A 15 5.39 0.02 -28.47
N LEU A 16 5.64 -1.25 -28.10
CA LEU A 16 6.28 -1.57 -26.82
C LEU A 16 7.76 -1.18 -26.74
N PHE A 17 8.45 -0.92 -27.86
CA PHE A 17 9.84 -0.47 -27.87
C PHE A 17 9.99 1.03 -27.60
N SER A 18 8.94 1.82 -27.83
CA SER A 18 8.90 3.25 -27.51
C SER A 18 8.64 3.44 -26.01
N SER A 19 9.69 3.59 -25.21
CA SER A 19 9.58 3.80 -23.76
C SER A 19 10.20 5.11 -23.24
N LYS A 20 11.06 5.75 -24.04
CA LYS A 20 11.84 6.93 -23.62
C LYS A 20 11.07 8.24 -23.66
N SER A 21 10.03 8.33 -24.47
CA SER A 21 9.16 9.50 -24.55
C SER A 21 7.87 9.11 -25.25
N PRO A 22 6.73 9.68 -24.84
CA PRO A 22 5.49 9.50 -25.58
C PRO A 22 5.54 10.29 -26.88
N GLN A 23 4.88 9.77 -27.92
CA GLN A 23 4.80 10.45 -29.20
C GLN A 23 3.76 11.58 -29.18
N ARG A 24 2.67 11.40 -28.42
CA ARG A 24 1.61 12.40 -28.20
C ARG A 24 0.77 12.04 -26.98
N GLU A 25 -0.12 12.95 -26.62
CA GLU A 25 -1.25 12.67 -25.74
C GLU A 25 -2.43 12.16 -26.55
N LEU A 26 -3.28 11.35 -25.92
CA LEU A 26 -4.49 10.79 -26.48
C LEU A 26 -5.59 10.90 -25.42
N ASP A 27 -6.80 11.30 -25.82
CA ASP A 27 -7.95 11.38 -24.92
C ASP A 27 -8.83 10.12 -24.97
N ILE A 28 -9.70 9.94 -23.99
CA ILE A 28 -10.57 8.76 -23.93
C ILE A 28 -11.51 8.60 -25.13
N ASN A 29 -11.95 9.69 -25.77
CA ASN A 29 -12.82 9.61 -26.95
C ASN A 29 -12.02 9.09 -28.15
N GLU A 30 -10.80 9.60 -28.35
CA GLU A 30 -9.88 9.08 -29.36
C GLU A 30 -9.60 7.59 -29.14
N LEU A 31 -9.44 7.15 -27.88
CA LEU A 31 -9.20 5.74 -27.57
C LEU A 31 -10.40 4.89 -27.99
N ILE A 32 -11.61 5.34 -27.65
CA ILE A 32 -12.85 4.66 -28.02
C ILE A 32 -12.99 4.59 -29.55
N GLU A 33 -12.70 5.67 -30.27
CA GLU A 33 -12.72 5.70 -31.74
C GLU A 33 -11.71 4.73 -32.34
N VAL A 34 -10.48 4.69 -31.82
CA VAL A 34 -9.45 3.75 -32.27
C VAL A 34 -9.86 2.30 -32.02
N VAL A 35 -10.46 2.00 -30.87
CA VAL A 35 -10.93 0.63 -30.59
C VAL A 35 -12.12 0.25 -31.46
N LYS A 36 -13.08 1.15 -31.66
CA LYS A 36 -14.33 0.87 -32.38
C LYS A 36 -14.16 0.81 -33.90
N TYR A 37 -13.43 1.77 -34.46
CA TYR A 37 -13.34 2.00 -35.90
C TYR A 37 -11.90 1.95 -36.44
N GLY A 38 -10.91 1.89 -35.55
CA GLY A 38 -9.56 2.36 -35.85
C GLY A 38 -8.78 1.56 -36.88
N TYR A 39 -7.74 2.22 -37.37
CA TYR A 39 -6.77 1.75 -38.35
C TYR A 39 -5.99 0.49 -37.94
N ILE A 40 -6.05 0.08 -36.66
CA ILE A 40 -5.31 -1.07 -36.12
C ILE A 40 -6.02 -2.41 -36.31
N LYS A 41 -7.21 -2.44 -36.93
CA LYS A 41 -8.01 -3.65 -37.17
C LYS A 41 -7.18 -4.77 -37.81
N GLU A 42 -6.48 -4.48 -38.90
CA GLU A 42 -5.73 -5.50 -39.66
C GLU A 42 -4.62 -6.14 -38.81
N ASP A 43 -3.88 -5.33 -38.04
CA ASP A 43 -2.82 -5.84 -37.17
C ASP A 43 -3.37 -6.64 -35.98
N ILE A 44 -4.55 -6.28 -35.46
CA ILE A 44 -5.25 -7.04 -34.41
C ILE A 44 -5.79 -8.36 -34.96
N ASP A 45 -6.39 -8.37 -36.16
CA ASP A 45 -6.86 -9.60 -36.81
C ASP A 45 -5.69 -10.55 -37.06
N LEU A 46 -4.56 -10.03 -37.58
CA LEU A 46 -3.32 -10.78 -37.75
C LEU A 46 -2.77 -11.34 -36.43
N LEU A 47 -2.87 -10.56 -35.33
CA LEU A 47 -2.45 -10.99 -34.00
C LEU A 47 -3.35 -12.13 -33.48
N ARG A 48 -4.67 -12.04 -33.68
CA ARG A 48 -5.67 -13.03 -33.20
C ARG A 48 -5.58 -14.37 -33.93
N VAL A 49 -5.26 -14.36 -35.22
CA VAL A 49 -5.10 -15.60 -36.02
C VAL A 49 -3.70 -16.22 -35.92
N SER A 50 -2.77 -15.59 -35.20
CA SER A 50 -1.40 -16.09 -35.10
C SER A 50 -1.34 -17.40 -34.30
N ASP A 51 -0.99 -18.48 -34.97
CA ASP A 51 -0.79 -19.83 -34.44
C ASP A 51 0.58 -20.03 -33.75
N ASN A 52 1.56 -19.20 -34.13
CA ASN A 52 2.92 -19.22 -33.58
C ASN A 52 3.11 -18.13 -32.52
N LYS A 53 3.58 -18.53 -31.33
CA LYS A 53 3.88 -17.65 -30.18
C LYS A 53 4.93 -16.58 -30.48
N GLU A 54 5.96 -16.88 -31.28
CA GLU A 54 6.97 -15.90 -31.69
C GLU A 54 6.38 -14.83 -32.60
N LYS A 55 5.59 -15.26 -33.60
CA LYS A 55 4.89 -14.35 -34.52
C LYS A 55 3.91 -13.46 -33.76
N TYR A 56 3.12 -14.05 -32.85
CA TYR A 56 2.22 -13.33 -31.95
C TYR A 56 2.96 -12.25 -31.15
N ASN A 57 4.06 -12.63 -30.48
CA ASN A 57 4.85 -11.72 -29.67
C ASN A 57 5.51 -10.61 -30.51
N LYS A 58 5.95 -10.93 -31.74
CA LYS A 58 6.51 -9.95 -32.65
C LYS A 58 5.46 -8.89 -33.00
N ILE A 59 4.27 -9.29 -33.47
CA ILE A 59 3.18 -8.37 -33.81
C ILE A 59 2.79 -7.54 -32.57
N LYS A 60 2.53 -8.21 -31.44
CA LYS A 60 2.16 -7.56 -30.17
C LYS A 60 3.16 -6.47 -29.75
N LYS A 61 4.46 -6.71 -29.94
CA LYS A 61 5.51 -5.78 -29.50
C LYS A 61 5.83 -4.68 -30.50
N SER A 62 5.79 -4.96 -31.79
CA SER A 62 6.28 -4.03 -32.82
C SER A 62 5.19 -3.23 -33.52
N LYS A 63 3.96 -3.75 -33.56
CA LYS A 63 2.89 -3.17 -34.39
C LYS A 63 1.73 -2.58 -33.61
N ILE A 64 1.44 -3.13 -32.43
CA ILE A 64 0.27 -2.71 -31.66
C ILE A 64 0.65 -1.49 -30.80
N PRO A 65 0.00 -0.33 -31.02
CA PRO A 65 0.21 0.83 -30.17
C PRO A 65 -0.32 0.61 -28.77
N LEU A 66 0.12 1.46 -27.85
CA LEU A 66 -0.29 1.41 -26.46
C LEU A 66 -0.42 2.79 -25.85
N VAL A 67 -1.10 2.85 -24.72
CA VAL A 67 -1.22 4.04 -23.89
C VAL A 67 -0.84 3.73 -22.45
N THR A 68 -0.43 4.73 -21.68
CA THR A 68 -0.37 4.65 -20.21
C THR A 68 -1.65 5.25 -19.65
N LEU A 69 -2.74 4.47 -19.66
CA LEU A 69 -4.10 4.98 -19.39
C LEU A 69 -4.20 5.84 -18.12
N SER A 70 -3.42 5.52 -17.08
CA SER A 70 -3.48 6.20 -15.79
C SER A 70 -2.91 7.62 -15.78
N GLY A 71 -2.28 8.10 -16.86
CA GLY A 71 -1.78 9.48 -16.89
C GLY A 71 -0.90 9.87 -18.08
N ILE A 72 -0.43 11.11 -17.99
CA ILE A 72 0.56 11.70 -18.89
C ILE A 72 1.95 11.51 -18.27
N PHE A 73 2.91 11.08 -19.08
CA PHE A 73 4.24 10.70 -18.62
C PHE A 73 5.33 11.35 -19.48
N THR A 74 6.42 11.77 -18.85
CA THR A 74 7.67 12.15 -19.54
C THR A 74 8.38 10.92 -20.12
N GLU A 75 8.42 9.83 -19.36
CA GLU A 75 8.94 8.52 -19.74
C GLU A 75 8.03 7.43 -19.19
N ARG A 76 8.02 6.26 -19.83
CA ARG A 76 7.10 5.16 -19.48
C ARG A 76 7.56 4.39 -18.24
N ASN A 77 7.54 5.05 -17.09
CA ASN A 77 7.83 4.52 -15.76
C ASN A 77 7.13 5.37 -14.69
N SER A 78 6.95 4.83 -13.47
CA SER A 78 6.17 5.50 -12.43
C SER A 78 6.73 6.87 -12.02
N LYS A 79 8.06 7.07 -12.08
CA LYS A 79 8.70 8.38 -11.81
C LYS A 79 8.45 9.41 -12.89
N GLY A 80 8.05 8.97 -14.08
CA GLY A 80 7.79 9.81 -15.23
C GLY A 80 6.40 10.44 -15.21
N LEU A 81 5.52 10.09 -14.26
CA LEU A 81 4.16 10.61 -14.18
C LEU A 81 4.18 12.13 -13.99
N GLN A 82 3.45 12.84 -14.85
CA GLN A 82 3.24 14.28 -14.76
C GLN A 82 1.87 14.59 -14.18
N ASP A 83 0.83 14.04 -14.82
CA ASP A 83 -0.56 14.23 -14.44
C ASP A 83 -1.30 12.89 -14.48
N HIS A 84 -2.05 12.61 -13.41
CA HIS A 84 -2.86 11.40 -13.33
C HIS A 84 -4.19 11.61 -14.06
N SER A 85 -4.54 10.72 -14.99
CA SER A 85 -5.74 10.87 -15.85
C SER A 85 -7.04 10.75 -15.08
N GLY A 86 -7.04 10.02 -13.97
CA GLY A 86 -8.25 9.64 -13.23
C GLY A 86 -8.90 8.37 -13.77
N LEU A 87 -8.19 7.63 -14.61
CA LEU A 87 -8.60 6.33 -15.12
C LEU A 87 -7.65 5.23 -14.64
N ILE A 88 -8.17 4.03 -14.48
CA ILE A 88 -7.38 2.82 -14.26
C ILE A 88 -7.87 1.70 -15.17
N GLN A 89 -6.94 0.85 -15.60
CA GLN A 89 -7.27 -0.29 -16.44
C GLN A 89 -7.52 -1.54 -15.63
N ILE A 90 -8.48 -2.33 -16.08
CA ILE A 90 -8.83 -3.63 -15.53
C ILE A 90 -8.67 -4.65 -16.66
N ASP A 91 -7.66 -5.51 -16.54
CA ASP A 91 -7.38 -6.57 -17.50
C ASP A 91 -7.89 -7.90 -16.96
N ILE A 92 -8.79 -8.53 -17.70
CA ILE A 92 -9.35 -9.85 -17.39
C ILE A 92 -8.92 -10.79 -18.50
N ASP A 93 -7.92 -11.61 -18.21
CA ASP A 93 -7.40 -12.62 -19.14
C ASP A 93 -8.19 -13.92 -19.04
N HIS A 94 -8.13 -14.74 -20.10
CA HIS A 94 -8.67 -16.11 -20.12
C HIS A 94 -10.15 -16.24 -19.70
N VAL A 95 -11.01 -15.34 -20.19
CA VAL A 95 -12.45 -15.37 -19.88
C VAL A 95 -13.09 -16.62 -20.49
N GLU A 96 -13.61 -17.52 -19.65
CA GLU A 96 -14.28 -18.75 -20.09
C GLU A 96 -15.57 -18.49 -20.87
N ASN A 97 -16.46 -17.67 -20.31
CA ASN A 97 -17.71 -17.24 -20.94
C ASN A 97 -17.68 -15.74 -21.21
N TYR A 98 -17.21 -15.37 -22.40
CA TYR A 98 -17.03 -13.96 -22.77
C TYR A 98 -18.32 -13.16 -22.65
N ASP A 99 -19.42 -13.64 -23.25
CA ASP A 99 -20.66 -12.86 -23.36
C ASP A 99 -21.30 -12.62 -21.98
N GLU A 100 -21.27 -13.63 -21.10
CA GLU A 100 -21.78 -13.50 -19.74
C GLU A 100 -20.94 -12.53 -18.90
N THR A 101 -19.61 -12.69 -18.92
CA THR A 101 -18.71 -11.81 -18.18
C THR A 101 -18.78 -10.38 -18.70
N PHE A 102 -18.78 -10.20 -20.02
CA PHE A 102 -18.92 -8.87 -20.63
C PHE A 102 -20.23 -8.21 -20.19
N LYS A 103 -21.36 -8.94 -20.23
CA LYS A 103 -22.66 -8.42 -19.77
C LYS A 103 -22.66 -8.02 -18.29
N LYS A 104 -22.00 -8.78 -17.41
CA LYS A 104 -21.85 -8.44 -15.99
C LYS A 104 -21.11 -7.12 -15.84
N LEU A 105 -19.95 -6.99 -16.49
CA LEU A 105 -19.13 -5.77 -16.46
C LEU A 105 -19.87 -4.57 -17.05
N THR A 106 -20.59 -4.72 -18.17
CA THR A 106 -21.32 -3.59 -18.76
C THR A 106 -22.55 -3.16 -17.94
N SER A 107 -23.00 -3.99 -17.00
CA SER A 107 -24.10 -3.64 -16.07
C SER A 107 -23.60 -2.99 -14.78
N ASP A 108 -22.28 -2.96 -14.57
CA ASP A 108 -21.61 -2.39 -13.41
C ASP A 108 -21.62 -0.86 -13.46
N GLU A 109 -21.86 -0.21 -12.32
CA GLU A 109 -21.97 1.25 -12.24
C GLU A 109 -20.62 1.97 -12.42
N PHE A 110 -19.50 1.31 -12.13
CA PHE A 110 -18.15 1.88 -12.23
C PHE A 110 -17.48 1.62 -13.59
N THR A 111 -17.98 0.65 -14.36
CA THR A 111 -17.44 0.34 -15.69
C THR A 111 -17.72 1.50 -16.66
N TYR A 112 -16.67 2.25 -16.98
CA TYR A 112 -16.72 3.35 -17.94
C TYR A 112 -16.66 2.80 -19.36
N VAL A 113 -15.65 2.00 -19.67
CA VAL A 113 -15.46 1.42 -21.01
C VAL A 113 -15.11 -0.05 -20.86
N ALA A 114 -15.63 -0.91 -21.73
CA ALA A 114 -15.25 -2.32 -21.78
C ALA A 114 -15.16 -2.82 -23.23
N PHE A 115 -14.12 -3.58 -23.56
CA PHE A 115 -13.90 -4.12 -24.90
C PHE A 115 -13.04 -5.38 -24.87
N ARG A 116 -13.08 -6.15 -25.97
CA ARG A 116 -12.29 -7.35 -26.18
C ARG A 116 -10.79 -7.02 -26.25
N SER A 117 -9.99 -7.77 -25.51
CA SER A 117 -8.54 -7.59 -25.46
C SER A 117 -7.87 -7.84 -26.83
N PRO A 118 -6.62 -7.38 -27.05
CA PRO A 118 -5.94 -7.55 -28.33
C PRO A 118 -5.89 -9.00 -28.80
N GLY A 119 -5.58 -9.93 -27.89
CA GLY A 119 -5.54 -11.36 -28.16
C GLY A 119 -6.90 -12.04 -28.37
N GLY A 120 -8.02 -11.33 -28.19
CA GLY A 120 -9.38 -11.82 -28.46
C GLY A 120 -10.02 -12.67 -27.36
N LYS A 121 -9.23 -13.14 -26.39
CA LYS A 121 -9.63 -14.10 -25.34
C LYS A 121 -9.93 -13.47 -23.97
N GLY A 122 -9.72 -12.17 -23.82
CA GLY A 122 -9.93 -11.45 -22.58
C GLY A 122 -10.78 -10.20 -22.77
N ILE A 123 -11.07 -9.53 -21.67
CA ILE A 123 -11.78 -8.25 -21.62
C ILE A 123 -10.84 -7.22 -20.99
N LYS A 124 -10.78 -6.04 -21.60
CA LYS A 124 -10.20 -4.84 -20.99
C LYS A 124 -11.35 -3.95 -20.57
N ALA A 125 -11.35 -3.51 -19.32
CA ALA A 125 -12.25 -2.51 -18.81
C ALA A 125 -11.49 -1.28 -18.31
N ILE A 126 -12.15 -0.14 -18.29
CA ILE A 126 -11.65 1.15 -17.80
C ILE A 126 -12.61 1.60 -16.71
N VAL A 127 -12.06 1.98 -15.57
CA VAL A 127 -12.79 2.50 -14.42
C VAL A 127 -12.29 3.90 -14.10
N LYS A 128 -13.20 4.81 -13.74
CA LYS A 128 -12.83 6.14 -13.23
C LYS A 128 -12.42 6.02 -11.77
N ILE A 129 -11.30 6.60 -11.40
CA ILE A 129 -10.77 6.65 -10.03
C ILE A 129 -10.42 8.08 -9.63
N ASN A 130 -9.97 8.26 -8.38
CA ASN A 130 -9.47 9.57 -7.95
C ASN A 130 -8.14 9.84 -8.66
N PRO A 131 -7.94 11.03 -9.25
CA PRO A 131 -6.75 11.33 -10.04
C PRO A 131 -5.55 11.65 -9.12
N SER A 132 -5.04 10.64 -8.42
CA SER A 132 -3.94 10.80 -7.46
C SER A 132 -3.01 9.60 -7.50
N GLU A 133 -1.71 9.87 -7.73
CA GLU A 133 -0.65 8.86 -7.65
C GLU A 133 -0.62 8.16 -6.28
N SER A 134 -0.83 8.94 -5.20
CA SER A 134 -0.72 8.45 -3.82
C SER A 134 -1.84 7.50 -3.38
N THR A 135 -2.92 7.39 -4.16
CA THR A 135 -4.03 6.46 -3.89
C THR A 135 -4.21 5.43 -4.99
N HIS A 136 -3.45 5.50 -6.08
CA HIS A 136 -3.63 4.64 -7.24
C HIS A 136 -3.52 3.15 -6.87
N LEU A 137 -2.53 2.81 -6.04
CA LEU A 137 -2.27 1.44 -5.61
C LEU A 137 -3.38 0.93 -4.67
N GLU A 138 -3.81 1.76 -3.74
CA GLU A 138 -4.90 1.49 -2.81
C GLU A 138 -6.23 1.26 -3.57
N GLN A 139 -6.49 2.08 -4.59
CA GLN A 139 -7.70 1.98 -5.41
C GLN A 139 -7.65 0.75 -6.31
N TYR A 140 -6.47 0.39 -6.84
CA TYR A 140 -6.29 -0.88 -7.54
C TYR A 140 -6.67 -2.07 -6.65
N TYR A 141 -6.13 -2.13 -5.43
CA TYR A 141 -6.42 -3.26 -4.54
C TYR A 141 -7.89 -3.29 -4.11
N ALA A 142 -8.53 -2.14 -3.93
CA ALA A 142 -9.97 -2.08 -3.68
C ALA A 142 -10.77 -2.61 -4.88
N LEU A 143 -10.39 -2.24 -6.10
CA LEU A 143 -10.98 -2.79 -7.32
C LEU A 143 -10.75 -4.30 -7.44
N GLU A 144 -9.57 -4.81 -7.09
CA GLU A 144 -9.27 -6.24 -7.06
C GLU A 144 -10.23 -7.00 -6.14
N GLN A 145 -10.44 -6.50 -4.92
CA GLN A 145 -11.41 -7.08 -4.00
C GLN A 145 -12.85 -6.92 -4.49
N TYR A 146 -13.18 -5.78 -5.11
CA TYR A 146 -14.50 -5.51 -5.65
C TYR A 146 -14.87 -6.50 -6.76
N TYR A 147 -13.99 -6.69 -7.75
CA TYR A 147 -14.22 -7.63 -8.86
C TYR A 147 -14.24 -9.08 -8.37
N LEU A 148 -13.38 -9.45 -7.41
CA LEU A 148 -13.38 -10.79 -6.84
C LEU A 148 -14.67 -11.06 -6.05
N ASN A 149 -15.10 -10.16 -5.18
CA ASN A 149 -16.24 -10.41 -4.28
C ASN A 149 -17.59 -10.32 -4.99
N ASN A 150 -17.74 -9.41 -5.97
CA ASN A 150 -19.02 -9.17 -6.62
C ASN A 150 -19.21 -10.03 -7.88
N TYR A 151 -18.13 -10.36 -8.58
CA TYR A 151 -18.19 -11.07 -9.85
C TYR A 151 -17.42 -12.40 -9.86
N ASN A 152 -16.65 -12.71 -8.82
CA ASN A 152 -15.70 -13.82 -8.80
C ASN A 152 -14.70 -13.72 -9.97
N ILE A 153 -14.25 -12.50 -10.25
CA ILE A 153 -13.30 -12.18 -11.33
C ILE A 153 -11.98 -11.74 -10.70
N GLU A 154 -10.90 -12.44 -11.04
CA GLU A 154 -9.53 -12.00 -10.76
C GLU A 154 -9.04 -11.08 -11.89
N ILE A 155 -8.47 -9.93 -11.52
CA ILE A 155 -7.94 -8.93 -12.44
C ILE A 155 -6.40 -8.99 -12.48
N ASP A 156 -5.75 -8.65 -13.61
CA ASP A 156 -4.28 -8.77 -13.73
C ASP A 156 -3.54 -7.89 -12.69
N PRO A 157 -2.78 -8.49 -11.75
CA PRO A 157 -2.04 -7.79 -10.69
C PRO A 157 -0.99 -6.80 -11.19
N SER A 158 -0.62 -6.87 -12.47
CA SER A 158 0.27 -5.91 -13.10
C SER A 158 -0.38 -4.54 -13.30
N CYS A 159 -1.72 -4.46 -13.29
CA CYS A 159 -2.46 -3.22 -13.52
C CYS A 159 -2.40 -2.22 -12.35
N LYS A 160 -1.81 -2.63 -11.22
CA LYS A 160 -1.55 -1.77 -10.06
C LYS A 160 -0.45 -0.72 -10.27
N ASP A 161 0.38 -0.90 -11.29
CA ASP A 161 1.43 0.07 -11.64
C ASP A 161 0.80 1.22 -12.43
N VAL A 162 0.95 2.45 -11.92
CA VAL A 162 0.45 3.66 -12.57
C VAL A 162 1.01 3.81 -14.00
N ALA A 163 2.22 3.31 -14.28
CA ALA A 163 2.82 3.35 -15.61
C ALA A 163 2.44 2.14 -16.50
N ARG A 164 1.45 1.33 -16.09
CA ARG A 164 1.08 0.11 -16.83
C ARG A 164 0.61 0.45 -18.24
N CYS A 165 1.23 -0.21 -19.21
CA CYS A 165 0.87 -0.12 -20.61
C CYS A 165 -0.45 -0.83 -20.91
N MET A 166 -1.41 -0.12 -21.48
CA MET A 166 -2.57 -0.70 -22.15
C MET A 166 -2.30 -0.78 -23.65
N LEU A 167 -2.11 -1.99 -24.18
CA LEU A 167 -2.13 -2.19 -25.63
C LEU A 167 -3.53 -1.91 -26.19
N LEU A 168 -3.59 -1.12 -27.26
CA LEU A 168 -4.83 -0.86 -27.98
C LEU A 168 -5.34 -2.13 -28.66
N SER A 169 -6.64 -2.20 -28.87
CA SER A 169 -7.35 -3.35 -29.46
C SER A 169 -8.30 -2.87 -30.54
N TYR A 170 -8.94 -3.82 -31.22
CA TYR A 170 -10.06 -3.55 -32.12
C TYR A 170 -11.28 -4.36 -31.66
N ASP A 171 -12.37 -3.65 -31.41
CA ASP A 171 -13.65 -4.21 -31.01
C ASP A 171 -14.82 -3.28 -31.42
N PRO A 172 -15.58 -3.63 -32.47
CA PRO A 172 -16.72 -2.82 -32.91
C PRO A 172 -17.85 -2.78 -31.87
N ASP A 173 -17.89 -3.76 -30.95
CA ASP A 173 -18.92 -3.91 -29.92
C ASP A 173 -18.49 -3.31 -28.56
N ILE A 174 -17.45 -2.46 -28.55
CA ILE A 174 -17.01 -1.72 -27.37
C ILE A 174 -18.18 -1.04 -26.65
N TYR A 175 -18.25 -1.27 -25.34
CA TYR A 175 -19.19 -0.62 -24.44
C TYR A 175 -18.60 0.68 -23.89
N CYS A 176 -19.44 1.70 -23.75
CA CYS A 176 -19.08 2.97 -23.12
C CYS A 176 -20.27 3.53 -22.34
N ASN A 177 -20.04 3.86 -21.06
CA ASN A 177 -20.96 4.56 -20.18
C ASN A 177 -20.32 5.86 -19.65
N PRO A 178 -20.48 7.00 -20.36
CA PRO A 178 -19.96 8.30 -19.91
C PRO A 178 -20.40 8.70 -18.49
N PHE A 179 -21.52 8.17 -18.01
CA PHE A 179 -22.10 8.46 -16.70
C PHE A 179 -21.71 7.46 -15.62
N SER A 180 -20.76 6.56 -15.88
CA SER A 180 -20.24 5.65 -14.85
C SER A 180 -19.73 6.41 -13.63
N GLU A 181 -19.92 5.82 -12.45
CA GLU A 181 -19.49 6.39 -11.18
C GLU A 181 -17.96 6.37 -11.06
N VAL A 182 -17.43 7.23 -10.18
CA VAL A 182 -16.01 7.23 -9.81
C VAL A 182 -15.83 6.27 -8.65
N PHE A 183 -14.97 5.27 -8.84
CA PHE A 183 -14.59 4.35 -7.78
C PHE A 183 -13.60 5.04 -6.84
N ASP A 184 -14.03 5.40 -5.64
CA ASP A 184 -13.25 6.17 -4.67
C ASP A 184 -12.79 5.37 -3.44
N GLU A 185 -13.12 4.07 -3.39
CA GLU A 185 -12.68 3.18 -2.32
C GLU A 185 -11.18 2.92 -2.38
N CYS A 186 -10.53 2.92 -1.22
CA CYS A 186 -9.12 2.62 -1.05
C CYS A 186 -8.98 1.42 -0.10
N PHE A 187 -8.21 0.42 -0.52
CA PHE A 187 -7.89 -0.75 0.28
C PHE A 187 -6.40 -1.00 0.19
N MET A 188 -5.74 -1.21 1.33
CA MET A 188 -4.44 -1.85 1.34
C MET A 188 -4.63 -3.23 1.95
N PRO A 189 -4.33 -4.31 1.23
CA PRO A 189 -4.27 -5.61 1.86
C PRO A 189 -3.27 -5.51 3.00
N VAL A 190 -3.69 -5.96 4.19
CA VAL A 190 -2.71 -6.30 5.22
C VAL A 190 -1.81 -7.31 4.54
N GLN A 191 -0.51 -7.00 4.43
CA GLN A 191 0.44 -7.99 3.95
C GLN A 191 0.35 -9.17 4.92
N GLU A 192 -0.42 -10.19 4.54
CA GLU A 192 -0.16 -11.51 5.05
C GLU A 192 1.26 -11.80 4.61
N GLU A 193 2.13 -12.06 5.58
CA GLU A 193 3.37 -12.76 5.31
C GLU A 193 2.98 -14.11 4.73
N THR A 194 2.67 -14.15 3.43
CA THR A 194 2.72 -15.38 2.67
C THR A 194 4.16 -15.84 2.80
N LYS A 195 4.33 -16.85 3.64
CA LYS A 195 5.41 -17.82 3.56
C LYS A 195 5.46 -18.38 2.12
N LYS A 196 6.03 -17.62 1.20
CA LYS A 196 7.03 -18.19 0.32
C LYS A 196 8.24 -18.37 1.23
N GLU A 197 8.94 -19.49 1.18
CA GLU A 197 10.20 -19.67 1.90
C GLU A 197 11.20 -18.62 1.39
N GLN A 198 11.07 -17.41 1.92
CA GLN A 198 11.92 -16.26 1.74
C GLN A 198 12.63 -16.11 3.07
N ALA A 199 13.91 -16.45 3.07
CA ALA A 199 14.76 -16.25 4.24
C ALA A 199 14.63 -14.81 4.73
N GLN A 200 14.27 -14.67 6.01
CA GLN A 200 14.16 -13.41 6.73
C GLN A 200 15.36 -12.51 6.42
N THR A 201 15.10 -11.34 5.84
CA THR A 201 16.12 -10.28 5.77
C THR A 201 16.16 -9.62 7.14
N ILE A 202 17.16 -10.01 7.93
CA ILE A 202 17.42 -9.45 9.25
C ILE A 202 18.03 -8.06 9.03
N HIS A 203 17.34 -7.00 9.47
CA HIS A 203 18.00 -5.72 9.72
C HIS A 203 18.79 -5.85 11.02
N LEU A 204 20.08 -6.24 10.93
CA LEU A 204 20.95 -6.21 12.10
C LEU A 204 21.51 -4.80 12.30
N ASN A 205 21.21 -4.19 13.45
CA ASN A 205 21.99 -3.09 13.98
C ASN A 205 23.32 -3.65 14.50
N LEU A 206 24.25 -3.89 13.57
CA LEU A 206 25.63 -4.29 13.88
C LEU A 206 26.47 -3.05 14.17
N VAL A 207 27.35 -3.17 15.16
CA VAL A 207 28.44 -2.22 15.39
C VAL A 207 29.33 -2.21 14.12
N GLU A 208 29.91 -1.08 13.72
CA GLU A 208 30.70 -0.96 12.47
C GLU A 208 31.78 -2.05 12.32
N THR A 209 32.42 -2.44 13.43
CA THR A 209 33.41 -3.53 13.49
C THR A 209 32.85 -4.91 13.13
N ASP A 210 31.56 -5.15 13.36
CA ASP A 210 30.92 -6.43 13.04
C ASP A 210 30.50 -6.53 11.57
N LYS A 211 30.26 -5.38 10.92
CA LYS A 211 29.88 -5.31 9.49
C LYS A 211 31.06 -5.62 8.58
N GLU A 212 32.22 -5.04 8.87
CA GLU A 212 33.46 -5.33 8.12
C GLU A 212 33.89 -6.79 8.29
N HIS A 213 33.73 -7.37 9.49
CA HIS A 213 34.00 -8.78 9.73
C HIS A 213 33.17 -9.71 8.82
N ILE A 214 31.88 -9.41 8.65
CA ILE A 214 30.99 -10.17 7.76
C ILE A 214 31.42 -10.04 6.29
N ILE A 215 31.79 -8.83 5.86
CA ILE A 215 32.30 -8.58 4.50
C ILE A 215 33.56 -9.42 4.28
N GLU A 216 34.54 -9.35 5.18
CA GLU A 216 35.80 -10.11 5.09
C GLU A 216 35.55 -11.62 5.03
N GLN A 217 34.60 -12.14 5.83
CA GLN A 217 34.22 -13.55 5.78
C GLN A 217 33.68 -13.98 4.40
N ILE A 218 32.84 -13.15 3.77
CA ILE A 218 32.27 -13.41 2.44
C ILE A 218 33.37 -13.39 1.39
N VAL A 219 34.22 -12.36 1.41
CA VAL A 219 35.27 -12.16 0.42
C VAL A 219 36.30 -13.29 0.47
N LYS A 220 36.75 -13.69 1.67
CA LYS A 220 37.69 -14.82 1.83
C LYS A 220 37.14 -16.13 1.28
N GLN A 221 35.85 -16.40 1.46
CA GLN A 221 35.22 -17.62 0.92
C GLN A 221 35.05 -17.56 -0.60
N SER A 222 34.67 -16.39 -1.13
CA SER A 222 34.60 -16.13 -2.57
C SER A 222 35.95 -16.37 -3.24
N GLU A 223 37.04 -15.81 -2.68
CA GLU A 223 38.41 -16.00 -3.17
C GLU A 223 38.87 -17.46 -3.04
N LYS A 224 38.67 -18.08 -1.87
CA LYS A 224 39.13 -19.45 -1.59
C LYS A 224 38.46 -20.49 -2.50
N ASN A 225 37.18 -20.31 -2.77
CA ASN A 225 36.38 -21.26 -3.55
C ASN A 225 36.26 -20.85 -5.03
N ASN A 226 36.88 -19.73 -5.43
CA ASN A 226 36.78 -19.13 -6.76
C ASN A 226 35.32 -18.93 -7.22
N ILE A 227 34.50 -18.39 -6.33
CA ILE A 227 33.07 -18.15 -6.53
C ILE A 227 32.87 -16.66 -6.81
N ASP A 228 32.41 -16.33 -8.02
CA ASP A 228 32.06 -14.96 -8.37
C ASP A 228 30.63 -14.63 -7.91
N ILE A 229 30.49 -13.83 -6.85
CA ILE A 229 29.18 -13.36 -6.38
C ILE A 229 28.67 -12.14 -7.16
N THR A 230 29.46 -11.65 -8.12
CA THR A 230 29.18 -10.49 -8.95
C THR A 230 28.78 -10.86 -10.38
N VAL A 231 28.36 -12.13 -10.60
CA VAL A 231 27.95 -12.62 -11.93
C VAL A 231 26.83 -11.75 -12.51
N GLY A 232 27.14 -11.10 -13.63
CA GLY A 232 26.24 -10.19 -14.33
C GLY A 232 26.35 -8.74 -13.86
N TYR A 233 26.16 -7.80 -14.79
CA TYR A 233 26.37 -6.37 -14.54
C TYR A 233 25.51 -5.83 -13.40
N GLU A 234 24.29 -6.34 -13.21
CA GLU A 234 23.41 -5.91 -12.12
C GLU A 234 23.97 -6.30 -10.74
N ALA A 235 24.40 -7.56 -10.57
CA ALA A 235 24.97 -8.04 -9.31
C ALA A 235 26.24 -7.27 -8.97
N TRP A 236 27.09 -7.04 -9.99
CA TRP A 236 28.31 -6.25 -9.87
C TRP A 236 28.04 -4.80 -9.41
N ILE A 237 26.96 -4.16 -9.86
CA ILE A 237 26.58 -2.81 -9.42
C ILE A 237 25.99 -2.82 -8.00
N ARG A 238 25.12 -3.78 -7.69
CA ARG A 238 24.46 -3.89 -6.38
C ARG A 238 25.44 -4.23 -5.25
N VAL A 239 26.38 -5.13 -5.50
CA VAL A 239 27.48 -5.45 -4.57
C VAL A 239 28.34 -4.21 -4.30
N GLY A 240 28.63 -3.42 -5.33
CA GLY A 240 29.40 -2.17 -5.18
C GLY A 240 28.67 -1.12 -4.34
N TYR A 241 27.36 -0.90 -4.56
CA TYR A 241 26.57 -0.01 -3.70
C TYR A 241 26.45 -0.50 -2.26
N ALA A 242 26.36 -1.82 -2.02
CA ALA A 242 26.30 -2.41 -0.69
C ALA A 242 27.62 -2.21 0.10
N LEU A 243 28.77 -2.34 -0.58
CA LEU A 243 30.07 -2.07 0.02
C LEU A 243 30.26 -0.58 0.30
N SER A 244 29.89 0.28 -0.66
CA SER A 244 30.00 1.73 -0.52
C SER A 244 29.09 2.29 0.58
N SER A 245 27.87 1.78 0.73
CA SER A 245 26.95 2.24 1.79
C SER A 245 27.39 1.78 3.18
N THR A 246 28.16 0.69 3.25
CA THR A 246 28.59 0.10 4.51
C THR A 246 29.95 0.62 4.96
N LEU A 247 30.90 0.79 4.05
CA LEU A 247 32.31 1.10 4.35
C LEU A 247 32.83 2.36 3.61
N GLY A 248 32.01 3.00 2.77
CA GLY A 248 32.46 4.12 1.94
C GLY A 248 33.64 3.73 1.04
N ASP A 249 34.68 4.56 1.00
CA ASP A 249 35.86 4.30 0.18
C ASP A 249 36.67 3.06 0.62
N ALA A 250 36.60 2.68 1.91
CA ALA A 250 37.25 1.48 2.41
C ALA A 250 36.67 0.19 1.81
N GLY A 251 35.44 0.24 1.27
CA GLY A 251 34.83 -0.89 0.54
C GLY A 251 35.46 -1.16 -0.84
N ARG A 252 36.34 -0.27 -1.33
CA ARG A 252 36.96 -0.39 -2.66
C ARG A 252 37.79 -1.66 -2.80
N ASP A 253 38.64 -1.96 -1.82
CA ASP A 253 39.50 -3.16 -1.88
C ASP A 253 38.65 -4.45 -1.94
N TYR A 254 37.60 -4.52 -1.11
CA TYR A 254 36.64 -5.61 -1.13
C TYR A 254 35.93 -5.79 -2.47
N TYR A 255 35.58 -4.69 -3.13
CA TYR A 255 34.96 -4.72 -4.44
C TYR A 255 35.90 -5.29 -5.50
N HIS A 256 37.17 -4.91 -5.47
CA HIS A 256 38.20 -5.47 -6.36
C HIS A 256 38.43 -6.96 -6.10
N ARG A 257 38.53 -7.38 -4.83
CA ARG A 257 38.72 -8.78 -4.44
C ARG A 257 37.59 -9.69 -4.93
N LEU A 258 36.33 -9.27 -4.76
CA LEU A 258 35.18 -10.01 -5.29
C LEU A 258 35.16 -10.03 -6.81
N SER A 259 35.41 -8.88 -7.45
CA SER A 259 35.37 -8.77 -8.92
C SER A 259 36.46 -9.60 -9.61
N ARG A 260 37.60 -9.86 -8.94
CA ARG A 260 38.70 -10.70 -9.46
C ARG A 260 38.31 -12.17 -9.64
N CYS A 261 37.25 -12.64 -8.99
CA CYS A 261 36.73 -13.99 -9.19
C CYS A 261 36.05 -14.14 -10.57
N ASN A 262 35.78 -13.02 -11.26
CA ASN A 262 35.29 -13.02 -12.63
C ASN A 262 36.47 -13.13 -13.64
N PRO A 263 36.42 -14.04 -14.63
CA PRO A 263 37.46 -14.17 -15.65
C PRO A 263 37.70 -12.89 -16.49
N ASP A 264 36.68 -12.05 -16.66
CA ASP A 264 36.75 -10.80 -17.45
C ASP A 264 37.15 -9.58 -16.60
N TYR A 265 37.67 -9.80 -15.39
CA TYR A 265 38.07 -8.73 -14.49
C TYR A 265 39.12 -7.81 -15.12
N GLN A 266 38.86 -6.50 -15.02
CA GLN A 266 39.80 -5.45 -15.43
C GLN A 266 39.91 -4.41 -14.34
N GLU A 267 41.11 -4.26 -13.77
CA GLU A 267 41.38 -3.39 -12.63
C GLU A 267 40.95 -1.94 -12.87
N ALA A 268 41.34 -1.34 -13.99
CA ALA A 268 40.98 0.04 -14.33
C ALA A 268 39.47 0.23 -14.59
N LYS A 269 38.74 -0.81 -14.98
CA LYS A 269 37.28 -0.75 -15.16
C LYS A 269 36.58 -0.85 -13.80
N CYS A 270 37.05 -1.75 -12.95
CA CYS A 270 36.55 -1.94 -11.59
C CYS A 270 36.73 -0.70 -10.73
N ASP A 271 37.91 -0.07 -10.76
CA ASP A 271 38.20 1.11 -9.95
C ASP A 271 37.33 2.31 -10.36
N ARG A 272 37.20 2.56 -11.68
CA ARG A 272 36.33 3.61 -12.21
C ARG A 272 34.86 3.38 -11.84
N GLN A 273 34.40 2.13 -11.90
CA GLN A 273 33.04 1.79 -11.51
C GLN A 273 32.82 2.04 -10.02
N TYR A 274 33.73 1.60 -9.15
CA TYR A 274 33.56 1.79 -7.71
C TYR A 274 33.58 3.26 -7.30
N LYS A 275 34.47 4.06 -7.91
CA LYS A 275 34.47 5.51 -7.73
C LYS A 275 33.11 6.13 -8.09
N HIS A 276 32.54 5.75 -9.24
CA HIS A 276 31.22 6.23 -9.66
C HIS A 276 30.09 5.82 -8.69
N LEU A 277 30.13 4.59 -8.17
CA LEU A 277 29.15 4.09 -7.21
C LEU A 277 29.24 4.84 -5.88
N ASN A 278 30.46 5.10 -5.40
CA ASN A 278 30.69 5.81 -4.15
C ASN A 278 30.23 7.27 -4.21
N ASP A 279 30.48 7.95 -5.34
CA ASP A 279 30.06 9.34 -5.56
C ASP A 279 28.53 9.52 -5.69
N ARG A 280 27.81 8.47 -6.11
CA ARG A 280 26.35 8.51 -6.39
C ARG A 280 25.50 7.70 -5.41
N ASN A 281 26.11 7.17 -4.35
CA ASN A 281 25.40 6.33 -3.40
C ASN A 281 24.41 7.16 -2.57
N ASN A 282 23.13 6.77 -2.59
CA ASN A 282 22.08 7.40 -1.79
C ASN A 282 21.68 6.59 -0.54
N GLY A 283 22.42 5.52 -0.23
CA GLY A 283 22.20 4.67 0.95
C GLY A 283 21.06 3.67 0.81
N SER A 284 20.41 3.55 -0.37
CA SER A 284 19.26 2.65 -0.57
C SER A 284 19.61 1.16 -0.59
N ILE A 285 20.88 0.79 -0.81
CA ILE A 285 21.35 -0.59 -0.90
C ILE A 285 22.32 -0.85 0.25
N SER A 286 21.98 -1.72 1.19
CA SER A 286 22.74 -2.01 2.42
C SER A 286 23.53 -3.33 2.36
N LEU A 287 24.34 -3.61 3.40
CA LEU A 287 25.09 -4.86 3.61
C LEU A 287 24.24 -6.13 3.40
N GLY A 288 22.93 -6.07 3.66
CA GLY A 288 22.01 -7.20 3.42
C GLY A 288 22.02 -7.69 1.97
N THR A 289 22.28 -6.79 1.01
CA THR A 289 22.39 -7.13 -0.41
C THR A 289 23.66 -7.92 -0.72
N LEU A 290 24.79 -7.61 -0.06
CA LEU A 290 26.02 -8.39 -0.20
C LEU A 290 25.86 -9.80 0.39
N VAL A 291 25.23 -9.91 1.56
CA VAL A 291 24.92 -11.21 2.19
C VAL A 291 23.99 -12.05 1.31
N TYR A 292 23.02 -11.43 0.63
CA TYR A 292 22.14 -12.10 -0.31
C TYR A 292 22.91 -12.75 -1.47
N TYR A 293 23.78 -11.99 -2.15
CA TYR A 293 24.57 -12.51 -3.26
C TYR A 293 25.59 -13.58 -2.81
N ALA A 294 26.12 -13.45 -1.59
CA ALA A 294 26.96 -14.48 -0.99
C ALA A 294 26.19 -15.81 -0.82
N LYS A 295 25.00 -15.77 -0.21
CA LYS A 295 24.18 -16.97 0.03
C LYS A 295 23.65 -17.61 -1.25
N LEU A 296 23.26 -16.82 -2.26
CA LEU A 296 22.86 -17.34 -3.57
C LEU A 296 23.94 -18.21 -4.22
N ASN A 297 25.21 -17.88 -3.96
CA ASN A 297 26.35 -18.60 -4.46
C ASN A 297 26.93 -19.58 -3.43
N ASN A 298 26.11 -20.02 -2.47
CA ASN A 298 26.45 -21.01 -1.45
C ASN A 298 27.63 -20.61 -0.53
N ILE A 299 27.82 -19.31 -0.28
CA ILE A 299 28.76 -18.81 0.74
C ILE A 299 28.04 -18.74 2.09
N GLU A 300 28.59 -19.41 3.10
CA GLU A 300 28.06 -19.37 4.47
C GLU A 300 28.47 -18.07 5.16
N VAL A 301 27.52 -17.43 5.86
CA VAL A 301 27.76 -16.15 6.55
C VAL A 301 27.37 -16.28 8.02
N HIS A 302 28.33 -16.08 8.92
CA HIS A 302 28.13 -16.18 10.35
C HIS A 302 28.07 -14.81 11.02
N PHE A 303 26.99 -14.55 11.74
CA PHE A 303 26.80 -13.32 12.50
C PHE A 303 27.25 -13.51 13.95
N PRO A 304 27.98 -12.56 14.55
CA PRO A 304 28.39 -12.66 15.95
C PRO A 304 27.18 -12.62 16.89
N LYS A 305 27.16 -13.49 17.93
CA LYS A 305 26.10 -13.53 18.96
C LYS A 305 26.40 -12.52 20.08
N HIS A 306 25.43 -11.69 20.46
CA HIS A 306 25.56 -10.88 21.67
C HIS A 306 25.49 -11.75 22.93
N VAL A 307 26.56 -11.76 23.73
CA VAL A 307 26.54 -12.24 25.11
C VAL A 307 25.97 -11.13 25.99
N LYS A 308 24.88 -11.39 26.71
CA LYS A 308 24.43 -10.52 27.81
C LYS A 308 25.07 -10.97 29.14
N PRO A 309 25.41 -10.05 30.06
CA PRO A 309 25.96 -10.39 31.36
C PRO A 309 24.86 -10.84 32.33
N ASN A 310 25.08 -12.00 32.99
CA ASN A 310 24.37 -12.58 34.14
C ASN A 310 22.86 -12.83 33.93
N GLY A 311 22.30 -14.04 33.84
CA GLY A 311 22.66 -15.28 34.51
C GLY A 311 21.62 -15.60 35.58
N GLU A 312 20.40 -16.01 35.18
CA GLU A 312 19.48 -16.87 35.95
C GLU A 312 18.24 -17.24 35.09
N GLU A 313 17.93 -18.54 35.00
CA GLU A 313 16.83 -19.11 34.22
C GLU A 313 15.54 -19.20 35.05
N VAL A 314 14.40 -18.81 34.46
CA VAL A 314 13.06 -19.05 35.04
C VAL A 314 12.25 -19.93 34.08
N ILE A 315 11.84 -21.10 34.55
CA ILE A 315 11.01 -22.07 33.82
C ILE A 315 9.54 -21.86 34.21
N ILE A 316 8.64 -21.67 33.24
CA ILE A 316 7.18 -21.60 33.48
C ILE A 316 6.47 -22.66 32.62
N THR A 317 5.74 -23.56 33.28
CA THR A 317 4.87 -24.58 32.69
C THR A 317 3.49 -24.02 32.36
N THR A 318 2.98 -24.37 31.18
CA THR A 318 1.58 -24.10 30.78
C THR A 318 0.70 -25.34 31.01
N SER A 319 -0.62 -25.16 31.02
CA SER A 319 -1.64 -26.17 31.34
C SER A 319 -1.71 -27.37 30.38
N GLU A 320 -0.80 -27.47 29.41
CA GLU A 320 -0.65 -28.62 28.50
C GLU A 320 0.76 -29.23 28.52
N GLY A 321 1.58 -28.93 29.53
CA GLY A 321 2.84 -29.64 29.76
C GLY A 321 3.91 -29.45 28.69
N LYS A 322 3.85 -28.37 27.89
CA LYS A 322 4.93 -27.99 26.96
C LYS A 322 5.67 -26.77 27.49
N GLU A 323 6.99 -26.94 27.62
CA GLU A 323 7.96 -25.92 28.01
C GLU A 323 8.08 -24.86 26.90
N ALA A 324 7.99 -23.58 27.27
CA ALA A 324 8.21 -22.47 26.36
C ALA A 324 9.14 -21.43 27.01
N HIS A 325 10.28 -21.18 26.35
CA HIS A 325 11.31 -20.25 26.79
C HIS A 325 10.87 -18.78 26.62
N ALA A 326 11.21 -17.93 27.60
CA ALA A 326 10.90 -16.51 27.61
C ALA A 326 11.88 -15.71 26.72
N ASP A 327 11.51 -15.56 25.46
CA ASP A 327 12.01 -14.58 24.49
C ASP A 327 11.01 -13.40 24.45
N SER A 328 11.46 -12.17 24.16
CA SER A 328 10.64 -11.00 23.78
C SER A 328 9.52 -11.33 22.77
N LYS A 329 9.70 -12.34 21.90
CA LYS A 329 8.65 -12.92 21.05
C LYS A 329 7.44 -13.44 21.82
N GLY A 330 7.61 -13.91 23.05
CA GLY A 330 6.54 -14.47 23.88
C GLY A 330 5.51 -13.42 24.30
N LEU A 331 5.95 -12.23 24.72
CA LEU A 331 5.02 -11.16 25.11
C LEU A 331 4.20 -10.67 23.93
N PHE A 332 4.83 -10.47 22.78
CA PHE A 332 4.14 -9.98 21.59
C PHE A 332 3.00 -10.91 21.16
N GLU A 333 3.25 -12.23 21.14
CA GLU A 333 2.21 -13.21 20.79
C GLU A 333 1.08 -13.23 21.83
N LEU A 334 1.38 -13.10 23.13
CA LEU A 334 0.36 -12.99 24.18
C LEU A 334 -0.52 -11.73 24.03
N LEU A 335 0.08 -10.57 23.73
CA LEU A 335 -0.67 -9.32 23.50
C LEU A 335 -1.49 -9.39 22.20
N LYS A 336 -0.93 -10.00 21.15
CA LYS A 336 -1.61 -10.23 19.86
C LYS A 336 -2.81 -11.16 20.00
N GLU A 337 -2.67 -12.24 20.76
CA GLU A 337 -3.78 -13.14 21.07
C GLU A 337 -4.88 -12.38 21.84
N LYS A 338 -4.50 -11.62 22.87
CA LYS A 338 -5.45 -10.81 23.63
C LYS A 338 -6.21 -9.81 22.78
N ARG A 339 -5.52 -9.16 21.83
CA ARG A 339 -6.11 -8.25 20.86
C ARG A 339 -7.15 -8.95 19.97
N ILE A 340 -6.86 -10.14 19.47
CA ILE A 340 -7.80 -10.92 18.64
C ILE A 340 -9.04 -11.32 19.44
N GLN A 341 -8.87 -11.73 20.70
CA GLN A 341 -9.99 -12.08 21.59
C GLN A 341 -10.94 -10.89 21.81
N LEU A 342 -10.39 -9.70 22.10
CA LEU A 342 -11.19 -8.48 22.31
C LEU A 342 -11.88 -8.02 21.03
N ALA A 343 -11.18 -8.06 19.91
CA ALA A 343 -11.70 -7.67 18.60
C ALA A 343 -12.88 -8.55 18.16
N ARG A 344 -12.79 -9.86 18.37
CA ARG A 344 -13.90 -10.80 18.14
C ARG A 344 -15.10 -10.50 19.04
N LYS A 345 -14.86 -10.22 20.33
CA LYS A 345 -15.91 -9.88 21.29
C LYS A 345 -16.67 -8.60 20.91
N GLU A 346 -15.97 -7.64 20.31
CA GLU A 346 -16.52 -6.35 19.90
C GLU A 346 -16.99 -6.31 18.42
N ASN A 347 -16.83 -7.41 17.68
CA ASN A 347 -17.12 -7.50 16.24
C ASN A 347 -16.43 -6.41 15.40
N ILE A 348 -15.17 -6.13 15.73
CA ILE A 348 -14.32 -5.16 15.02
C ILE A 348 -13.01 -5.83 14.58
N ALA A 349 -12.33 -5.25 13.59
CA ALA A 349 -11.03 -5.76 13.16
C ALA A 349 -9.95 -5.58 14.26
N ALA A 350 -9.04 -6.54 14.41
CA ALA A 350 -8.07 -6.60 15.52
C ALA A 350 -7.22 -5.33 15.67
N PHE A 351 -6.79 -4.72 14.57
CA PHE A 351 -5.99 -3.50 14.59
C PHE A 351 -6.75 -2.28 15.16
N ARG A 352 -8.10 -2.31 15.21
CA ARG A 352 -8.91 -1.25 15.81
C ARG A 352 -8.79 -1.21 17.34
N VAL A 353 -8.48 -2.35 17.97
CA VAL A 353 -8.09 -2.41 19.38
C VAL A 353 -6.72 -1.73 19.54
N PHE A 354 -5.65 -2.33 18.98
CA PHE A 354 -4.30 -1.74 18.90
C PHE A 354 -3.56 -2.14 17.62
N SER A 355 -2.76 -1.24 17.05
CA SER A 355 -1.91 -1.56 15.90
C SER A 355 -0.74 -2.47 16.30
N ASN A 356 -0.08 -3.14 15.34
CA ASN A 356 1.14 -3.89 15.64
C ASN A 356 2.27 -2.99 16.16
N ALA A 357 2.36 -1.75 15.68
CA ALA A 357 3.31 -0.77 16.17
C ALA A 357 3.09 -0.48 17.66
N THR A 358 1.84 -0.28 18.07
CA THR A 358 1.48 -0.08 19.48
C THR A 358 1.77 -1.32 20.33
N LEU A 359 1.52 -2.55 19.82
CA LEU A 359 1.86 -3.78 20.54
C LEU A 359 3.38 -3.98 20.68
N ASN A 360 4.17 -3.63 19.65
CA ASN A 360 5.63 -3.63 19.74
C ASN A 360 6.10 -2.60 20.76
N GLU A 361 5.52 -1.40 20.75
CA GLU A 361 5.85 -0.35 21.73
C GLU A 361 5.49 -0.78 23.16
N MET A 362 4.42 -1.55 23.37
CA MET A 362 4.13 -2.19 24.67
C MET A 362 5.21 -3.20 25.07
N CYS A 363 5.73 -3.98 24.13
CA CYS A 363 6.84 -4.92 24.39
C CYS A 363 8.16 -4.22 24.69
N GLU A 364 8.40 -3.07 24.06
CA GLU A 364 9.62 -2.28 24.22
C GLU A 364 9.60 -1.46 25.52
N ARG A 365 8.49 -0.79 25.81
CA ARG A 365 8.35 0.12 26.96
C ARG A 365 7.84 -0.55 28.23
N LEU A 366 7.17 -1.70 28.11
CA LEU A 366 6.63 -2.48 29.23
C LEU A 366 5.84 -1.63 30.25
N PRO A 367 4.78 -0.89 29.81
CA PRO A 367 4.02 -0.02 30.70
C PRO A 367 3.32 -0.81 31.81
N GLU A 368 3.31 -0.25 33.01
CA GLU A 368 2.71 -0.84 34.22
C GLU A 368 1.50 -0.05 34.72
N THR A 369 1.40 1.22 34.34
CA THR A 369 0.33 2.14 34.77
C THR A 369 -0.54 2.58 33.61
N ARG A 370 -1.74 3.11 33.90
CA ARG A 370 -2.64 3.65 32.85
C ARG A 370 -2.04 4.89 32.20
N GLU A 371 -1.28 5.64 32.98
CA GLU A 371 -0.55 6.83 32.59
C GLU A 371 0.55 6.47 31.59
N GLU A 372 1.39 5.48 31.89
CA GLU A 372 2.40 4.96 30.95
C GLU A 372 1.77 4.33 29.70
N PHE A 373 0.60 3.71 29.84
CA PHE A 373 -0.14 3.13 28.73
C PHE A 373 -0.73 4.21 27.79
N LEU A 374 -1.08 5.39 28.34
CA LEU A 374 -1.56 6.55 27.59
C LEU A 374 -0.44 7.20 26.76
N GLU A 375 0.82 7.10 27.20
CA GLU A 375 1.98 7.65 26.50
C GLU A 375 2.40 6.85 25.25
N LEU A 376 1.74 5.71 24.98
CA LEU A 376 1.97 4.90 23.80
C LEU A 376 1.32 5.50 22.55
N ASN A 377 1.98 5.37 21.40
CA ASN A 377 1.48 5.92 20.16
C ASN A 377 0.20 5.20 19.70
N GLY A 378 -0.87 5.98 19.48
CA GLY A 378 -2.18 5.48 19.08
C GLY A 378 -3.04 4.96 20.24
N VAL A 379 -2.66 5.23 21.49
CA VAL A 379 -3.42 4.94 22.70
C VAL A 379 -3.95 6.23 23.33
N GLY A 380 -5.18 6.61 22.99
CA GLY A 380 -5.87 7.74 23.64
C GLY A 380 -6.67 7.32 24.87
N LEU A 381 -7.17 8.29 25.65
CA LEU A 381 -7.91 8.07 26.91
C LEU A 381 -9.03 7.01 26.80
N LYS A 382 -9.83 7.05 25.73
CA LYS A 382 -10.89 6.06 25.48
C LYS A 382 -10.35 4.63 25.36
N LYS A 383 -9.19 4.44 24.73
CA LYS A 383 -8.54 3.13 24.60
C LYS A 383 -7.87 2.69 25.89
N VAL A 384 -7.37 3.63 26.70
CA VAL A 384 -6.89 3.34 28.05
C VAL A 384 -8.03 2.79 28.90
N GLU A 385 -9.17 3.48 28.93
CA GLU A 385 -10.36 3.04 29.66
C GLU A 385 -10.86 1.67 29.20
N GLN A 386 -10.92 1.46 27.88
CA GLN A 386 -11.50 0.27 27.28
C GLN A 386 -10.57 -0.95 27.35
N TYR A 387 -9.26 -0.76 27.19
CA TYR A 387 -8.33 -1.87 26.95
C TYR A 387 -7.17 -1.98 27.93
N ALA A 388 -6.79 -0.95 28.69
CA ALA A 388 -5.64 -1.04 29.59
C ALA A 388 -5.78 -2.17 30.63
N MET A 389 -6.99 -2.39 31.16
CA MET A 389 -7.28 -3.48 32.11
C MET A 389 -7.05 -4.90 31.54
N HIS A 390 -6.95 -5.02 30.22
CA HIS A 390 -6.77 -6.29 29.53
C HIS A 390 -5.32 -6.56 29.11
N PHE A 391 -4.53 -5.50 28.86
CA PHE A 391 -3.15 -5.61 28.38
C PHE A 391 -2.12 -5.43 29.49
N LEU A 392 -2.32 -4.49 30.42
CA LEU A 392 -1.38 -4.24 31.53
C LEU A 392 -1.09 -5.52 32.37
N PRO A 393 -2.07 -6.37 32.74
CA PRO A 393 -1.77 -7.58 33.49
C PRO A 393 -0.89 -8.59 32.75
N ILE A 394 -0.97 -8.64 31.41
CA ILE A 394 -0.13 -9.51 30.57
C ILE A 394 1.31 -9.01 30.59
N ILE A 395 1.48 -7.69 30.48
CA ILE A 395 2.78 -7.02 30.50
C ILE A 395 3.44 -7.18 31.87
N SER A 396 2.70 -6.92 32.96
CA SER A 396 3.20 -7.08 34.34
C SER A 396 3.62 -8.53 34.63
N ARG A 397 2.84 -9.52 34.15
CA ARG A 397 3.18 -10.95 34.32
C ARG A 397 4.44 -11.34 33.55
N PHE A 398 4.69 -10.73 32.39
CA PHE A 398 5.89 -11.00 31.58
C PHE A 398 7.16 -10.38 32.18
N LYS A 399 7.05 -9.26 32.90
CA LYS A 399 8.18 -8.59 33.55
C LYS A 399 8.70 -9.32 34.81
N GLY A 400 8.07 -10.42 35.20
CA GLY A 400 8.55 -11.26 36.33
C GLY A 400 8.21 -10.71 37.71
N VAL A 401 7.17 -9.88 37.86
CA VAL A 401 6.72 -9.43 39.18
C VAL A 401 5.64 -10.38 39.70
N GLU A 402 5.98 -11.21 40.69
CA GLU A 402 4.99 -11.74 41.62
C GLU A 402 4.53 -10.59 42.54
N GLY A 403 3.35 -10.01 42.27
CA GLY A 403 2.81 -8.93 43.09
C GLY A 403 1.47 -8.39 42.61
N SER A 404 0.46 -8.45 43.47
CA SER A 404 -0.96 -8.24 43.21
C SER A 404 -1.39 -6.90 42.57
N VAL A 405 -2.21 -6.95 41.51
CA VAL A 405 -3.13 -5.84 41.16
C VAL A 405 -4.40 -5.99 41.98
N LYS A 406 -4.60 -5.11 42.96
CA LYS A 406 -5.87 -5.01 43.71
C LYS A 406 -6.97 -4.45 42.80
N LEU A 407 -7.96 -5.28 42.51
CA LEU A 407 -9.20 -4.88 41.88
C LEU A 407 -10.01 -3.99 42.83
N LYS A 408 -10.35 -2.77 42.39
CA LYS A 408 -11.61 -2.13 42.80
C LYS A 408 -12.54 -2.13 41.61
N ALA A 409 -13.58 -2.95 41.74
CA ALA A 409 -14.74 -2.94 40.87
C ALA A 409 -15.60 -1.74 41.25
N ASP A 410 -15.89 -0.88 40.30
CA ASP A 410 -17.10 -0.07 40.37
C ASP A 410 -18.08 -0.55 39.31
N LYS A 411 -19.22 -1.03 39.84
CA LYS A 411 -20.39 -1.48 39.12
C LYS A 411 -21.03 -0.29 38.43
N VAL A 412 -21.13 -0.32 37.11
CA VAL A 412 -22.36 0.18 36.46
C VAL A 412 -22.80 -0.82 35.40
N SER A 413 -24.02 -1.26 35.64
CA SER A 413 -24.90 -2.18 34.93
C SER A 413 -24.70 -2.36 33.42
N GLN A 414 -24.69 -3.64 33.03
CA GLN A 414 -25.24 -4.10 31.77
C GLN A 414 -26.68 -3.58 31.61
N GLN A 415 -26.94 -2.81 30.56
CA GLN A 415 -28.22 -2.83 29.86
C GLN A 415 -28.02 -2.51 28.37
N GLN A 416 -28.39 -3.51 27.56
CA GLN A 416 -28.97 -3.42 26.21
C GLN A 416 -28.07 -3.21 24.96
N LYS A 417 -27.90 -4.35 24.26
CA LYS A 417 -28.10 -4.65 22.82
C LYS A 417 -28.06 -3.50 21.79
N SER A 418 -27.36 -3.79 20.67
CA SER A 418 -27.69 -3.46 19.28
C SER A 418 -28.86 -2.49 19.06
N SER A 419 -28.57 -1.30 18.53
CA SER A 419 -29.50 -0.57 17.67
C SER A 419 -28.77 0.40 16.76
N THR A 420 -29.22 0.46 15.50
CA THR A 420 -29.04 1.58 14.59
C THR A 420 -29.41 2.88 15.32
N TYR A 421 -28.48 3.82 15.43
CA TYR A 421 -28.73 5.13 16.02
C TYR A 421 -29.82 5.83 15.22
N LYS A 422 -31.02 5.97 15.81
CA LYS A 422 -32.16 6.65 15.21
C LYS A 422 -32.13 8.10 15.68
N LEU A 423 -31.94 9.03 14.75
CA LEU A 423 -31.88 10.46 15.03
C LEU A 423 -33.20 10.91 15.69
N ASN A 424 -33.10 11.78 16.70
CA ASN A 424 -34.28 12.48 17.21
C ASN A 424 -34.69 13.64 16.27
N GLU A 425 -35.89 14.19 16.43
CA GLU A 425 -36.41 15.25 15.54
C GLU A 425 -35.46 16.46 15.41
N LYS A 426 -34.80 16.87 16.49
CA LYS A 426 -33.82 17.98 16.45
C LYS A 426 -32.52 17.60 15.77
N GLU A 427 -32.11 16.34 15.85
CA GLU A 427 -30.93 15.82 15.17
C GLU A 427 -31.17 15.62 13.68
N GLU A 428 -32.36 15.19 13.28
CA GLU A 428 -32.80 15.18 11.87
C GLU A 428 -32.83 16.61 11.31
N GLU A 429 -33.38 17.56 12.07
CA GLU A 429 -33.39 18.98 11.70
C GLU A 429 -31.96 19.53 11.52
N LEU A 430 -31.05 19.22 12.45
CA LEU A 430 -29.64 19.64 12.35
C LEU A 430 -28.94 18.99 11.16
N PHE A 431 -29.20 17.71 10.90
CA PHE A 431 -28.65 17.00 9.75
C PHE A 431 -29.03 17.69 8.44
N ASP A 432 -30.31 18.05 8.28
CA ASP A 432 -30.82 18.74 7.10
C ASP A 432 -30.25 20.15 6.97
N LYS A 433 -30.17 20.91 8.07
CA LYS A 433 -29.53 22.25 8.06
C LYS A 433 -28.06 22.20 7.65
N LEU A 434 -27.29 21.26 8.19
CA LEU A 434 -25.88 21.08 7.81
C LEU A 434 -25.71 20.63 6.36
N LYS A 435 -26.65 19.83 5.83
CA LYS A 435 -26.67 19.43 4.42
C LYS A 435 -26.94 20.63 3.51
N GLN A 436 -27.87 21.52 3.89
CA GLN A 436 -28.16 22.76 3.14
C GLN A 436 -27.01 23.75 3.23
N LEU A 437 -26.43 23.95 4.42
CA LEU A 437 -25.22 24.76 4.63
C LEU A 437 -24.09 24.30 3.69
N ARG A 438 -23.83 22.99 3.65
CA ARG A 438 -22.80 22.39 2.80
C ARG A 438 -23.04 22.65 1.31
N LEU A 439 -24.29 22.54 0.85
CA LEU A 439 -24.65 22.79 -0.55
C LEU A 439 -24.55 24.28 -0.90
N ARG A 440 -24.95 25.17 0.01
CA ARG A 440 -24.82 26.62 -0.17
C ARG A 440 -23.34 27.03 -0.29
N LEU A 441 -22.50 26.61 0.65
CA LEU A 441 -21.05 26.89 0.65
C LEU A 441 -20.33 26.32 -0.58
N SER A 442 -20.75 25.14 -1.02
CA SER A 442 -20.28 24.51 -2.26
C SER A 442 -20.55 25.40 -3.48
N ARG A 443 -21.76 25.96 -3.60
CA ARG A 443 -22.14 26.83 -4.72
C ARG A 443 -21.45 28.19 -4.66
N GLU A 444 -21.40 28.82 -3.49
CA GLU A 444 -20.77 30.14 -3.29
C GLU A 444 -19.28 30.14 -3.66
N ARG A 445 -18.60 29.02 -3.42
CA ARG A 445 -17.14 28.90 -3.63
C ARG A 445 -16.73 28.07 -4.84
N GLY A 446 -17.69 27.58 -5.63
CA GLY A 446 -17.42 26.73 -6.79
C GLY A 446 -16.71 25.41 -6.45
N MET A 447 -16.91 24.88 -5.24
CA MET A 447 -16.29 23.63 -4.75
C MET A 447 -17.34 22.53 -4.65
N LYS A 448 -16.97 21.25 -4.81
CA LYS A 448 -17.92 20.13 -4.63
C LYS A 448 -18.36 20.00 -3.15
N PRO A 449 -19.61 19.60 -2.83
CA PRO A 449 -20.12 19.59 -1.44
C PRO A 449 -19.24 18.84 -0.42
N TYR A 450 -18.66 17.71 -0.80
CA TYR A 450 -17.80 16.92 0.09
C TYR A 450 -16.43 17.59 0.37
N TRP A 451 -16.02 18.58 -0.43
CA TRP A 451 -14.80 19.37 -0.16
C TRP A 451 -15.00 20.32 1.02
N ILE A 452 -16.25 20.70 1.33
CA ILE A 452 -16.60 21.45 2.54
C ILE A 452 -16.47 20.52 3.76
N PHE A 453 -17.27 19.45 3.84
CA PHE A 453 -17.10 18.32 4.77
C PHE A 453 -17.91 17.08 4.34
N GLY A 454 -17.41 15.90 4.71
CA GLY A 454 -17.97 14.61 4.28
C GLY A 454 -19.24 14.20 5.03
N ASN A 455 -19.92 13.15 4.55
CA ASN A 455 -21.13 12.63 5.20
C ASN A 455 -20.85 12.04 6.59
N SER A 456 -19.68 11.42 6.79
CA SER A 456 -19.27 10.96 8.13
C SER A 456 -19.10 12.12 9.09
N THR A 457 -18.42 13.19 8.67
CA THR A 457 -18.25 14.40 9.49
C THR A 457 -19.59 15.06 9.79
N LEU A 458 -20.54 15.06 8.85
CA LEU A 458 -21.90 15.58 9.06
C LEU A 458 -22.62 14.75 10.14
N THR A 459 -22.60 13.43 10.05
CA THR A 459 -23.15 12.54 11.08
C THR A 459 -22.48 12.74 12.43
N ASP A 460 -21.16 12.84 12.45
CA ASP A 460 -20.39 13.06 13.68
C ASP A 460 -20.74 14.42 14.31
N ILE A 461 -20.86 15.50 13.53
CA ILE A 461 -21.27 16.82 14.03
C ILE A 461 -22.67 16.76 14.64
N VAL A 462 -23.63 16.07 14.01
CA VAL A 462 -24.99 15.89 14.54
C VAL A 462 -24.97 15.12 15.86
N GLN A 463 -24.14 14.09 15.95
CA GLN A 463 -24.02 13.25 17.13
C GLN A 463 -23.36 14.00 18.30
N PHE A 464 -22.23 14.66 18.07
CA PHE A 464 -21.36 15.24 19.11
C PHE A 464 -21.58 16.74 19.37
N LYS A 465 -22.25 17.47 18.46
CA LYS A 465 -22.72 18.85 18.62
C LYS A 465 -21.64 19.82 19.13
N PRO A 466 -20.52 19.98 18.39
CA PRO A 466 -19.41 20.85 18.79
C PRO A 466 -19.88 22.30 18.98
N ARG A 467 -19.44 22.93 20.07
CA ARG A 467 -19.81 24.30 20.48
C ARG A 467 -18.75 25.34 20.11
N ASP A 468 -17.56 24.91 19.69
CA ASP A 468 -16.47 25.81 19.33
C ASP A 468 -15.57 25.25 18.21
N LYS A 469 -14.69 26.12 17.68
CA LYS A 469 -13.77 25.76 16.58
C LYS A 469 -12.72 24.72 16.98
N ASN A 470 -12.33 24.65 18.25
CA ASN A 470 -11.34 23.67 18.71
C ASN A 470 -11.95 22.27 18.72
N GLN A 471 -13.20 22.14 19.16
CA GLN A 471 -13.95 20.89 19.07
C GLN A 471 -14.12 20.45 17.62
N LEU A 472 -14.41 21.38 16.69
CA LEU A 472 -14.50 21.05 15.26
C LEU A 472 -13.20 20.48 14.67
N LEU A 473 -12.02 20.86 15.19
CA LEU A 473 -10.73 20.33 14.74
C LEU A 473 -10.50 18.86 15.10
N GLU A 474 -11.24 18.32 16.06
CA GLU A 474 -11.16 16.93 16.48
C GLU A 474 -11.87 15.98 15.49
N PHE A 475 -12.70 16.52 14.59
CA PHE A 475 -13.48 15.74 13.63
C PHE A 475 -12.69 15.44 12.36
N LYS A 476 -12.61 14.14 12.00
CA LYS A 476 -11.96 13.69 10.76
C LYS A 476 -12.62 14.38 9.55
N GLY A 477 -11.82 15.12 8.78
CA GLY A 477 -12.27 15.84 7.59
C GLY A 477 -12.42 17.37 7.75
N LEU A 478 -12.30 17.90 8.97
CA LEU A 478 -12.31 19.32 9.29
C LEU A 478 -10.93 19.79 9.79
N GLY A 479 -10.00 20.02 8.84
CA GLY A 479 -8.69 20.58 9.15
C GLY A 479 -8.74 22.08 9.46
N PRO A 480 -7.62 22.67 9.96
CA PRO A 480 -7.54 24.08 10.37
C PRO A 480 -8.10 25.06 9.34
N THR A 481 -7.75 24.89 8.06
CA THR A 481 -8.24 25.72 6.96
C THR A 481 -9.76 25.68 6.80
N LYS A 482 -10.37 24.49 6.92
CA LYS A 482 -11.83 24.32 6.77
C LYS A 482 -12.59 24.84 7.99
N VAL A 483 -12.04 24.65 9.18
CA VAL A 483 -12.61 25.20 10.42
C VAL A 483 -12.52 26.72 10.43
N ASP A 484 -11.45 27.29 9.89
CA ASP A 484 -11.35 28.74 9.71
C ASP A 484 -12.44 29.24 8.74
N TRP A 485 -12.55 28.58 7.59
CA TRP A 485 -13.44 28.94 6.49
C TRP A 485 -14.94 28.71 6.73
N PHE A 486 -15.31 27.68 7.50
CA PHE A 486 -16.70 27.21 7.63
C PHE A 486 -17.13 26.99 9.09
N GLY A 487 -16.20 26.92 10.03
CA GLY A 487 -16.49 26.50 11.40
C GLY A 487 -17.48 27.42 12.12
N GLY A 488 -17.44 28.72 11.85
CA GLY A 488 -18.40 29.67 12.41
C GLY A 488 -19.84 29.40 11.96
N GLU A 489 -20.06 29.09 10.69
CA GLU A 489 -21.39 28.79 10.16
C GLU A 489 -21.90 27.43 10.66
N ILE A 490 -21.02 26.43 10.77
CA ILE A 490 -21.36 25.11 11.34
C ILE A 490 -21.84 25.27 12.80
N ILE A 491 -21.08 26.01 13.62
CA ILE A 491 -21.44 26.27 15.02
C ILE A 491 -22.75 27.06 15.12
N ASN A 492 -22.99 28.02 14.21
CA ASN A 492 -24.23 28.77 14.19
C ASN A 492 -25.45 27.88 13.92
N GLU A 493 -25.38 26.93 12.98
CA GLU A 493 -26.48 25.99 12.73
C GLU A 493 -26.76 25.09 13.95
N ILE A 494 -25.71 24.64 14.65
CA ILE A 494 -25.83 23.85 15.88
C ILE A 494 -26.51 24.69 16.97
N ASN A 495 -26.04 25.92 17.17
CA ASN A 495 -26.58 26.81 18.20
C ASN A 495 -28.05 27.18 17.92
N GLN A 496 -28.44 27.40 16.66
CA GLN A 496 -29.84 27.70 16.33
C GLN A 496 -30.83 26.61 16.77
N ILE A 497 -30.39 25.35 16.80
CA ILE A 497 -31.25 24.20 17.13
C ILE A 497 -31.11 23.81 18.62
N PHE A 498 -29.93 24.04 19.20
CA PHE A 498 -29.57 23.56 20.54
C PHE A 498 -29.22 24.68 21.54
N SER A 499 -29.62 25.93 21.29
CA SER A 499 -29.51 27.01 22.28
C SER A 499 -30.26 26.64 23.57
N GLU A 500 -29.58 26.72 24.71
CA GLU A 500 -30.19 26.65 26.04
C GLU A 500 -31.09 27.89 26.24
N VAL A 501 -32.35 27.67 26.63
CA VAL A 501 -33.16 28.69 27.33
C VAL A 501 -32.81 28.64 28.80
#